data_AF-V8N1J5-F1
#
_entry.id   AF-V8N1J5-F1
#
_cell.length_a   1.000
_cell.length_b   1.000
_cell.length_c   1.000
_cell.angle_alpha   90.00
_cell.angle_beta   90.00
_cell.angle_gamma   90.00
#
_symmetry.space_group_name_H-M   'P 1'
#
loop_
_entity.id
_entity.type
_entity.pdbx_description
1 polymer ?
#
loop_
_entity_poly.entity_id
_entity_poly.type
_entity_poly.pdbx_seq_one_letter_code
_entity_poly.pdbx_strand_id
1 'polypeptide(L)'
;MGSGQLHYSVLEESQHGTFVGRIAQDLGLEVKVEIKDINDNAPVFSVREQILSIAELITSGIRFALERASDADIGTNALLTYKLSPNNHFSLDSGNNEDAIPLQVTKFFSINTDTGEIRVIGKLDYEDINCYELQIVAEDKGSSPLSGHCDVFVD
;
A
#
# COMPACT_ATOMS: atom_id res chain seq x y z
N MET A 1 -33.26 42.92 14.83
CA MET A 1 -33.80 42.50 16.14
C MET A 1 -34.47 41.15 15.94
N GLY A 2 -34.09 40.03 16.54
CA GLY A 2 -33.05 39.76 17.54
C GLY A 2 -32.53 38.33 17.37
N SER A 3 -31.27 38.12 17.73
CA SER A 3 -30.69 36.78 17.86
C SER A 3 -31.36 36.07 19.03
N GLY A 4 -32.18 35.05 18.74
CA GLY A 4 -32.72 34.18 19.78
C GLY A 4 -31.59 33.39 20.41
N GLN A 5 -31.20 33.77 21.63
CA GLN A 5 -30.26 33.00 22.43
C GLN A 5 -31.07 31.93 23.16
N LEU A 6 -30.86 30.67 22.81
CA LEU A 6 -31.50 29.55 23.49
C LEU A 6 -30.85 29.40 24.87
N HIS A 7 -31.58 29.81 25.91
CA HIS A 7 -31.21 29.61 27.30
C HIS A 7 -31.87 28.31 27.79
N TYR A 8 -31.06 27.31 28.13
CA TYR A 8 -31.54 26.12 28.83
C TYR A 8 -30.99 26.12 30.26
N SER A 9 -31.85 25.80 31.21
CA SER A 9 -31.50 25.61 32.62
C SER A 9 -31.73 24.15 32.99
N VAL A 10 -30.64 23.49 33.39
CA VAL A 10 -30.70 22.15 33.99
C VAL A 10 -30.84 22.36 35.50
N LEU A 11 -31.82 21.71 36.13
CA LEU A 11 -31.96 21.75 37.58
C LEU A 11 -30.78 21.02 38.21
N GLU A 12 -30.20 21.61 39.25
CA GLU A 12 -29.01 21.08 39.94
C GLU A 12 -29.20 19.63 40.45
N GLU A 13 -30.46 19.22 40.71
CA GLU A 13 -30.83 17.88 41.16
C GLU A 13 -31.01 16.85 40.03
N SER A 14 -30.70 17.21 38.77
CA SER A 14 -30.88 16.31 37.63
C SER A 14 -29.94 15.11 37.73
N GLN A 15 -30.51 13.90 37.63
CA GLN A 15 -29.73 12.66 37.70
C GLN A 15 -28.78 12.53 36.49
N HIS A 16 -27.65 11.86 36.69
CA HIS A 16 -26.70 11.57 35.61
C HIS A 16 -27.41 10.80 34.48
N GLY A 17 -27.38 11.34 33.26
CA GLY A 17 -28.12 10.81 32.10
C GLY A 17 -29.47 11.48 31.82
N THR A 18 -29.82 12.58 32.52
CA THR A 18 -31.05 13.33 32.24
C THR A 18 -31.05 13.90 30.82
N PHE A 19 -32.13 13.63 30.10
CA PHE A 19 -32.32 14.05 28.72
C PHE A 19 -32.71 15.53 28.62
N VAL A 20 -31.90 16.34 27.93
CA VAL A 20 -32.07 17.81 27.82
C VAL A 20 -32.54 18.27 26.42
N GLY A 21 -33.20 17.39 25.66
CA GLY A 21 -33.82 17.70 24.35
C GLY A 21 -33.07 17.17 23.11
N ARG A 22 -33.67 17.31 21.93
CA ARG A 22 -33.12 16.84 20.63
C ARG A 22 -32.54 18.00 19.83
N ILE A 23 -31.45 18.59 20.34
CA ILE A 23 -30.84 19.83 19.79
C ILE A 23 -30.60 19.79 18.27
N ALA A 24 -30.18 18.64 17.72
CA ALA A 24 -29.97 18.49 16.27
C ALA A 24 -31.27 18.51 15.45
N GLN A 25 -32.37 17.97 16.00
CA GLN A 25 -33.67 17.90 15.32
C GLN A 25 -34.44 19.23 15.40
N ASP A 26 -34.36 19.92 16.55
CA ASP A 26 -35.11 21.17 16.80
C ASP A 26 -34.49 22.39 16.10
N LEU A 27 -33.19 22.34 15.76
CA LEU A 27 -32.49 23.40 15.01
C LEU A 27 -32.38 23.14 13.51
N GLY A 28 -32.96 22.03 13.01
CA GLY A 28 -32.84 21.63 11.60
C GLY A 28 -31.39 21.43 11.17
N LEU A 29 -30.51 21.03 12.09
CA LEU A 29 -29.10 20.83 11.80
C LEU A 29 -28.91 19.49 11.12
N GLU A 30 -28.41 19.53 9.89
CA GLU A 30 -28.02 18.32 9.16
C GLU A 30 -26.77 17.73 9.83
N VAL A 31 -26.92 16.55 10.43
CA VAL A 31 -25.79 15.79 10.98
C VAL A 31 -25.20 14.95 9.87
N LYS A 32 -24.07 15.38 9.32
CA LYS A 32 -23.29 14.58 8.37
C LYS A 32 -22.41 13.62 9.15
N VAL A 33 -22.73 12.32 9.08
CA VAL A 33 -21.86 11.26 9.60
C VAL A 33 -20.97 10.78 8.46
N GLU A 34 -19.67 11.02 8.57
CA GLU A 34 -18.67 10.44 7.67
C GLU A 34 -18.03 9.23 8.35
N ILE A 35 -18.20 8.06 7.75
CA ILE A 35 -17.50 6.85 8.18
C ILE A 35 -16.11 6.92 7.56
N LYS A 36 -15.08 7.03 8.40
CA LYS A 36 -13.69 7.03 7.96
C LYS A 36 -13.18 5.59 7.95
N ASP A 37 -12.61 5.20 6.83
CA ASP A 37 -11.90 3.94 6.65
C ASP A 37 -10.63 3.89 7.52
N ILE A 38 -10.36 2.75 8.14
CA ILE A 38 -9.14 2.50 8.90
C ILE A 38 -8.30 1.47 8.13
N ASN A 39 -6.97 1.63 8.13
CA ASN A 39 -6.06 0.72 7.45
C ASN A 39 -5.90 -0.57 8.26
N ASP A 40 -6.82 -1.52 8.09
CA ASP A 40 -6.84 -2.78 8.84
C ASP A 40 -6.68 -4.02 7.96
N ASN A 41 -6.62 -3.85 6.65
CA ASN A 41 -6.29 -4.91 5.71
C ASN A 41 -4.87 -4.71 5.18
N ALA A 42 -4.11 -5.80 5.13
CA ALA A 42 -2.78 -5.77 4.53
C ALA A 42 -2.87 -6.13 3.04
N PRO A 43 -1.96 -5.63 2.21
CA PRO A 43 -1.91 -6.00 0.80
C PRO A 43 -1.69 -7.50 0.62
N VAL A 44 -2.49 -8.16 -0.22
CA VAL A 44 -2.42 -9.60 -0.48
C VAL A 44 -2.10 -9.88 -1.93
N PHE A 45 -1.06 -10.68 -2.19
CA PHE A 45 -0.78 -11.23 -3.51
C PHE A 45 -1.67 -12.44 -3.80
N SER A 46 -2.09 -12.58 -5.06
CA SER A 46 -2.94 -13.70 -5.49
C SER A 46 -2.21 -15.05 -5.39
N VAL A 47 -0.89 -15.03 -5.54
CA VAL A 47 0.02 -16.16 -5.33
C VAL A 47 1.09 -15.77 -4.31
N ARG A 48 1.55 -16.75 -3.52
CA ARG A 48 2.67 -16.56 -2.57
C ARG A 48 4.03 -16.70 -3.23
N GLU A 49 4.07 -17.53 -4.27
CA GLU A 49 5.28 -17.90 -4.99
C GLU A 49 4.98 -17.83 -6.49
N GLN A 50 5.90 -17.23 -7.26
CA GLN A 50 5.80 -17.17 -8.71
C GLN A 50 7.13 -17.62 -9.33
N ILE A 51 7.06 -18.47 -10.35
CA ILE A 51 8.24 -18.93 -11.09
C ILE A 51 8.28 -18.20 -12.43
N LEU A 52 9.44 -17.61 -12.75
CA LEU A 52 9.71 -16.90 -13.99
C LEU A 52 10.85 -17.59 -14.73
N SER A 53 10.53 -18.32 -15.79
CA SER A 53 11.54 -18.91 -16.67
C SER A 53 12.04 -17.91 -17.68
N ILE A 54 13.29 -17.47 -17.49
CA ILE A 54 13.95 -16.45 -18.29
C ILE A 54 15.20 -17.07 -18.90
N ALA A 55 15.26 -17.21 -20.22
CA ALA A 55 16.49 -17.70 -20.86
C ALA A 55 17.67 -16.73 -20.62
N GLU A 56 18.85 -17.25 -20.30
CA GLU A 56 20.09 -16.49 -20.05
C GLU A 56 20.48 -15.57 -21.22
N LEU A 57 20.15 -16.01 -22.45
CA LEU A 57 20.45 -15.30 -23.69
C LEU A 57 19.53 -14.10 -23.94
N ILE A 58 18.56 -13.86 -23.05
CA ILE A 58 17.66 -12.74 -23.14
C ILE A 58 18.44 -11.43 -22.98
N THR A 59 18.17 -10.49 -23.90
CA THR A 59 18.72 -9.14 -23.84
C THR A 59 18.13 -8.39 -22.63
N SER A 60 18.98 -7.71 -21.86
CA SER A 60 18.57 -6.78 -20.81
C SER A 60 17.47 -5.83 -21.32
N GLY A 61 16.39 -5.68 -20.56
CA GLY A 61 15.26 -4.80 -20.86
C GLY A 61 13.91 -5.53 -20.99
N ILE A 62 13.87 -6.86 -20.94
CA ILE A 62 12.60 -7.60 -20.88
C ILE A 62 11.88 -7.30 -19.57
N ARG A 63 10.56 -7.13 -19.70
CA ARG A 63 9.63 -6.77 -18.64
C ARG A 63 8.75 -7.97 -18.33
N PHE A 64 8.50 -8.19 -17.05
CA PHE A 64 7.66 -9.26 -16.55
C PHE A 64 6.55 -8.64 -15.71
N ALA A 65 5.33 -8.97 -16.09
CA ALA A 65 4.16 -8.64 -15.30
C ALA A 65 4.07 -9.64 -14.15
N LEU A 66 4.01 -9.12 -12.93
CA LEU A 66 3.70 -9.90 -11.74
C LEU A 66 2.20 -9.85 -11.49
N GLU A 67 1.70 -10.88 -10.82
CA GLU A 67 0.36 -10.77 -10.25
C GLU A 67 0.37 -9.68 -9.18
N ARG A 68 -0.45 -8.66 -9.38
CA ARG A 68 -0.51 -7.50 -8.50
C ARG A 68 -1.09 -7.91 -7.15
N ALA A 69 -0.58 -7.30 -6.09
CA ALA A 69 -1.24 -7.35 -4.80
C ALA A 69 -2.54 -6.53 -4.84
N SER A 70 -3.50 -6.94 -4.02
CA SER A 70 -4.76 -6.24 -3.80
C SER A 70 -4.96 -5.99 -2.32
N ASP A 71 -5.46 -4.82 -1.99
CA ASP A 71 -5.86 -4.45 -0.64
C ASP A 71 -7.38 -4.22 -0.61
N ALA A 72 -8.02 -4.64 0.48
CA ALA A 72 -9.47 -4.55 0.65
C ALA A 72 -9.95 -3.20 1.21
N ASP A 73 -9.02 -2.35 1.65
CA ASP A 73 -9.31 -1.01 2.18
C ASP A 73 -9.72 -0.02 1.07
N ILE A 74 -10.01 1.24 1.44
CA ILE A 74 -10.54 2.23 0.49
C ILE A 74 -9.59 3.43 0.36
N GLY A 75 -9.43 3.92 -0.88
CA GLY A 75 -8.69 5.13 -1.17
C GLY A 75 -7.19 4.96 -0.98
N THR A 76 -6.56 5.78 -0.14
CA THR A 76 -5.11 5.72 0.11
C THR A 76 -4.68 4.46 0.84
N ASN A 77 -5.58 3.89 1.66
CA ASN A 77 -5.32 2.65 2.40
C ASN A 77 -5.22 1.43 1.47
N ALA A 78 -5.83 1.48 0.27
CA ALA A 78 -5.63 0.46 -0.75
C ALA A 78 -4.65 0.85 -1.86
N LEU A 79 -3.99 2.01 -1.74
CA LEU A 79 -3.02 2.46 -2.73
C LEU A 79 -1.67 1.82 -2.45
N LEU A 80 -1.25 0.92 -3.34
CA LEU A 80 -0.06 0.11 -3.14
C LEU A 80 1.20 0.68 -3.76
N THR A 81 2.31 0.41 -3.10
CA THR A 81 3.66 0.57 -3.62
C THR A 81 4.42 -0.74 -3.55
N TYR A 82 5.24 -1.01 -4.56
CA TYR A 82 5.99 -2.24 -4.71
C TYR A 82 7.48 -1.96 -4.52
N LYS A 83 8.17 -2.88 -3.83
CA LYS A 83 9.63 -2.84 -3.64
C LYS A 83 10.19 -4.25 -3.63
N LEU A 84 11.44 -4.40 -4.07
CA LEU A 84 12.25 -5.59 -3.87
C LEU A 84 12.88 -5.51 -2.48
N SER A 85 12.78 -6.60 -1.73
CA SER A 85 13.47 -6.76 -0.46
C SER A 85 14.96 -7.03 -0.72
N PRO A 86 15.90 -6.37 -0.03
CA PRO A 86 17.32 -6.65 -0.20
C PRO A 86 17.62 -8.09 0.21
N ASN A 87 18.48 -8.78 -0.53
CA ASN A 87 18.93 -10.13 -0.17
C ASN A 87 20.46 -10.26 -0.25
N ASN A 88 21.00 -11.44 0.05
CA ASN A 88 22.45 -11.68 0.01
C ASN A 88 23.07 -11.55 -1.39
N HIS A 89 22.28 -11.61 -2.46
CA HIS A 89 22.73 -11.62 -3.86
C HIS A 89 22.60 -10.27 -4.56
N PHE A 90 21.77 -9.36 -4.02
CA PHE A 90 21.63 -8.02 -4.55
C PHE A 90 21.45 -6.97 -3.45
N SER A 91 22.27 -5.92 -3.53
CA SER A 91 22.05 -4.70 -2.78
C SER A 91 21.09 -3.80 -3.56
N LEU A 92 20.17 -3.17 -2.83
CA LEU A 92 19.35 -2.10 -3.37
C LEU A 92 20.26 -0.91 -3.67
N ASP A 93 20.34 -0.50 -4.93
CA ASP A 93 20.92 0.79 -5.25
C ASP A 93 19.81 1.82 -5.01
N SER A 94 19.95 2.58 -3.93
CA SER A 94 19.08 3.73 -3.65
C SER A 94 19.42 4.84 -4.65
N GLY A 95 19.15 4.58 -5.93
CA GLY A 95 19.08 5.59 -6.96
C GLY A 95 17.93 6.51 -6.60
N ASN A 96 18.26 7.53 -5.83
CA ASN A 96 17.49 8.72 -5.58
C ASN A 96 17.28 9.45 -6.90
N ASN A 97 16.43 8.89 -7.76
CA ASN A 97 15.91 9.58 -8.92
C ASN A 97 14.93 10.62 -8.39
N GLU A 98 15.48 11.82 -8.16
CA GLU A 98 14.79 13.08 -7.97
C GLU A 98 13.90 13.46 -9.19
N ASP A 99 14.07 12.76 -10.32
CA ASP A 99 13.12 12.68 -11.41
C ASP A 99 12.10 11.56 -11.15
N ALA A 100 10.80 11.89 -11.27
CA ALA A 100 9.62 11.12 -10.90
C ALA A 100 9.41 9.74 -11.58
N ILE A 101 10.44 8.91 -11.67
CA ILE A 101 10.39 7.57 -12.26
C ILE A 101 10.20 6.57 -11.10
N PRO A 102 9.03 5.92 -11.00
CA PRO A 102 8.73 4.96 -9.93
C PRO A 102 9.49 3.66 -10.19
N LEU A 103 10.82 3.66 -10.04
CA LEU A 103 11.69 2.53 -10.32
C LEU A 103 12.69 2.33 -9.17
N GLN A 104 12.72 1.11 -8.64
CA GLN A 104 13.77 0.65 -7.74
C GLN A 104 14.68 -0.32 -8.49
N VAL A 105 16.00 -0.16 -8.31
CA VAL A 105 17.02 -0.84 -9.12
C VAL A 105 17.95 -1.66 -8.22
N THR A 106 18.32 -2.84 -8.68
CA THR A 106 19.33 -3.73 -8.08
C THR A 106 20.45 -4.03 -9.08
N LYS A 107 21.34 -4.99 -8.78
CA LYS A 107 22.40 -5.40 -9.70
C LYS A 107 21.89 -6.02 -11.01
N PHE A 108 20.80 -6.78 -10.95
CA PHE A 108 20.32 -7.58 -12.09
C PHE A 108 18.87 -7.28 -12.47
N PHE A 109 18.08 -6.74 -11.53
CA PHE A 109 16.65 -6.51 -11.69
C PHE A 109 16.27 -5.08 -11.33
N SER A 110 15.19 -4.59 -11.91
CA SER A 110 14.50 -3.40 -11.42
C SER A 110 13.01 -3.68 -11.28
N ILE A 111 12.34 -2.99 -10.36
CA ILE A 111 10.89 -3.07 -10.18
C ILE A 111 10.29 -1.69 -10.32
N ASN A 112 9.16 -1.59 -11.01
CA ASN A 112 8.37 -0.39 -11.04
C ASN A 112 7.51 -0.29 -9.78
N THR A 113 7.71 0.73 -8.96
CA THR A 113 7.11 0.85 -7.63
C THR A 113 5.60 1.10 -7.65
N ASP A 114 5.04 1.55 -8.78
CA ASP A 114 3.60 1.81 -8.91
C ASP A 114 2.85 0.64 -9.55
N THR A 115 3.53 -0.11 -10.42
CA THR A 115 2.91 -1.18 -11.21
C THR A 115 3.29 -2.58 -10.75
N GLY A 116 4.39 -2.72 -10.01
CA GLY A 116 4.99 -4.00 -9.70
C GLY A 116 5.64 -4.68 -10.89
N GLU A 117 5.86 -4.01 -12.03
CA GLU A 117 6.52 -4.61 -13.20
C GLU A 117 8.03 -4.83 -12.93
N ILE A 118 8.51 -6.07 -13.03
CA ILE A 118 9.95 -6.37 -12.93
C ILE A 118 10.60 -6.26 -14.31
N ARG A 119 11.84 -5.78 -14.35
CA ARG A 119 12.69 -5.81 -15.54
C ARG A 119 14.04 -6.43 -15.23
N VAL A 120 14.54 -7.20 -16.17
CA VAL A 120 15.92 -7.68 -16.14
C VAL A 120 16.80 -6.60 -16.75
N ILE A 121 17.77 -6.11 -16.00
CA ILE A 121 18.69 -5.04 -16.42
C ILE A 121 20.15 -5.50 -16.48
N GLY A 122 20.47 -6.63 -15.82
CA GLY A 122 21.79 -7.25 -15.85
C GLY A 122 21.80 -8.54 -16.69
N LYS A 123 22.98 -9.15 -16.82
CA LYS A 123 23.12 -10.49 -17.38
C LYS A 123 22.83 -11.51 -16.28
N LEU A 124 21.90 -12.41 -16.56
CA LEU A 124 21.64 -13.58 -15.73
C LEU A 124 22.64 -14.66 -16.17
N ASP A 125 23.33 -15.25 -15.21
CA ASP A 125 24.32 -16.28 -15.46
C ASP A 125 23.98 -17.49 -14.59
N TYR A 126 23.40 -18.51 -15.22
CA TYR A 126 22.90 -19.69 -14.54
C TYR A 126 23.98 -20.76 -14.30
N GLU A 127 25.22 -20.53 -14.76
CA GLU A 127 26.33 -21.44 -14.49
C GLU A 127 26.78 -21.36 -13.02
N ASP A 128 26.70 -20.17 -12.42
CA ASP A 128 27.06 -19.90 -11.02
C ASP A 128 25.83 -19.79 -10.09
N ILE A 129 24.65 -19.47 -10.62
CA ILE A 129 23.41 -19.24 -9.85
C ILE A 129 22.26 -20.02 -10.47
N ASN A 130 21.91 -21.17 -9.88
CA ASN A 130 20.84 -22.03 -10.38
C ASN A 130 19.43 -21.41 -10.33
N CYS A 131 19.19 -20.42 -9.47
CA CYS A 131 17.91 -19.75 -9.31
C CYS A 131 18.09 -18.40 -8.59
N TYR A 132 17.51 -17.32 -9.12
CA TYR A 132 17.45 -16.05 -8.41
C TYR A 132 16.13 -15.95 -7.64
N GLU A 133 16.23 -15.86 -6.32
CA GLU A 133 15.09 -15.62 -5.45
C GLU A 133 14.93 -14.11 -5.20
N LEU A 134 13.79 -13.56 -5.60
CA LEU A 134 13.40 -12.17 -5.44
C LEU A 134 12.18 -12.12 -4.51
N GLN A 135 12.30 -11.42 -3.38
CA GLN A 135 11.14 -11.15 -2.54
C GLN A 135 10.56 -9.78 -2.87
N ILE A 136 9.33 -9.76 -3.35
CA ILE A 136 8.59 -8.53 -3.66
C ILE A 136 7.71 -8.21 -2.46
N VAL A 137 7.73 -6.96 -2.03
CA VAL A 137 6.90 -6.44 -0.95
C VAL A 137 5.95 -5.41 -1.54
N ALA A 138 4.65 -5.60 -1.29
CA ALA A 138 3.63 -4.59 -1.51
C ALA A 138 3.31 -3.92 -0.18
N GLU A 139 3.30 -2.59 -0.16
CA GLU A 139 3.04 -1.77 1.02
C GLU A 139 1.97 -0.73 0.67
N ASP A 140 0.96 -0.62 1.52
CA ASP A 140 -0.09 0.38 1.36
C ASP A 140 0.38 1.79 1.78
N LYS A 141 -0.46 2.80 1.53
CA LYS A 141 -0.21 4.20 1.96
C LYS A 141 -1.11 4.63 3.11
N GLY A 142 -1.53 3.69 3.95
CA GLY A 142 -2.25 3.95 5.18
C GLY A 142 -1.41 4.72 6.21
N SER A 143 -2.08 5.31 7.20
CA SER A 143 -1.40 6.04 8.30
C SER A 143 -0.53 5.12 9.18
N SER A 144 -0.79 3.82 9.15
CA SER A 144 0.05 2.78 9.72
C SER A 144 0.18 1.71 8.64
N PRO A 145 1.23 1.79 7.80
CA PRO A 145 1.28 1.01 6.59
C PRO A 145 1.44 -0.47 6.89
N LEU A 146 0.63 -1.29 6.22
CA LEU A 146 0.71 -2.74 6.25
C LEU A 146 1.39 -3.21 4.95
N SER A 147 1.98 -4.40 5.03
CA SER A 147 2.68 -4.97 3.88
C SER A 147 2.41 -6.46 3.73
N GLY A 148 2.38 -6.88 2.47
CA GLY A 148 2.41 -8.27 2.05
C GLY A 148 3.66 -8.56 1.24
N HIS A 149 4.00 -9.83 1.08
CA HIS A 149 5.13 -10.25 0.25
C HIS A 149 4.76 -11.42 -0.66
N CYS A 150 5.52 -11.55 -1.75
CA CYS A 150 5.50 -12.66 -2.69
C CYS A 150 6.94 -13.01 -3.04
N ASP A 151 7.26 -14.29 -3.05
CA ASP A 151 8.57 -14.78 -3.46
C ASP A 151 8.55 -15.14 -4.94
N VAL A 152 9.58 -14.76 -5.66
CA VAL A 152 9.69 -14.94 -7.11
C VAL A 152 10.99 -15.64 -7.42
N PHE A 153 10.88 -16.81 -8.04
CA PHE A 153 12.00 -17.64 -8.42
C PHE A 153 12.25 -17.48 -9.91
N VAL A 154 13.47 -17.07 -10.27
CA VAL A 154 13.87 -16.91 -11.68
C VAL A 154 14.80 -18.05 -12.06
N ASP A 155 14.38 -18.85 -13.05
CA ASP A 155 15.07 -20.03 -13.59
C ASP A 155 15.36 -19.94 -15.10
#